data_AF-A0A7C2JE74-F1
#
_entry.id   AF-A0A7C2JE74-F1
#
_cell.length_a   1.000
_cell.length_b   1.000
_cell.length_c   1.000
_cell.angle_alpha   90.00
_cell.angle_beta   90.00
_cell.angle_gamma   90.00
#
_symmetry.space_group_name_H-M   'P 1'
#
loop_
_entity.id
_entity.type
_entity.pdbx_description
1 polymer ?
#
loop_
_entity_poly.entity_id
_entity_poly.type
_entity_poly.pdbx_seq_one_letter_code
_entity_poly.pdbx_strand_id
1 'polypeptide(L)'
;MERRGRRLKIALGALTILILWACSGGGGGGGISTRTLRVVGTPVGARVFVNGVERGTAPIDLSDLPAGTHHIRVEITLENGQIIAQEFSVVVGSQPEVRYDLNRYRIETNPIQVEVWVDLQQQVVATMRTVDGTIVEANFIWSIENPNVATVTGNENNTRYIRGIARGSTYLIITDTRTGVSLRVPVTVLDFPPPPGG
;
A
#
# COMPACT_ATOMS: atom_id res chain seq x y z
N MET A 1 -27.24 43.90 25.06
CA MET A 1 -25.95 44.34 24.51
C MET A 1 -25.00 43.15 24.60
N GLU A 2 -24.74 42.45 23.50
CA GLU A 2 -23.56 41.58 23.42
C GLU A 2 -23.12 41.51 21.96
N ARG A 3 -21.89 41.95 21.71
CA ARG A 3 -21.35 42.17 20.38
C ARG A 3 -20.72 40.88 19.84
N ARG A 4 -20.86 40.77 18.52
CA ARG A 4 -20.19 39.85 17.58
C ARG A 4 -18.71 39.58 17.91
N GLY A 5 -18.30 38.35 17.59
CA GLY A 5 -16.98 37.81 17.87
C GLY A 5 -15.85 38.19 16.92
N ARG A 6 -14.74 37.44 17.02
CA ARG A 6 -13.67 37.34 16.04
C ARG A 6 -12.81 36.11 16.31
N ARG A 7 -12.69 35.23 15.31
CA ARG A 7 -11.70 34.15 15.26
C ARG A 7 -10.31 34.76 15.07
N LEU A 8 -9.33 34.31 15.84
CA LEU A 8 -7.91 34.63 15.62
C LEU A 8 -7.19 33.36 15.15
N LYS A 9 -6.79 33.36 13.88
CA LYS A 9 -5.80 32.44 13.30
C LYS A 9 -4.43 33.02 13.64
N ILE A 10 -3.55 32.25 14.31
CA ILE A 10 -2.14 32.60 14.40
C ILE A 10 -1.35 31.51 13.68
N ALA A 11 -0.77 31.92 12.54
CA ALA A 11 0.21 31.18 11.78
C ALA A 11 1.51 31.11 12.60
N LEU A 12 2.08 29.91 12.74
CA LEU A 12 3.38 29.74 13.36
C LEU A 12 4.45 29.91 12.27
N GLY A 13 5.25 30.96 12.42
CA GLY A 13 6.21 31.45 11.44
C GLY A 13 7.41 30.53 11.24
N ALA A 14 7.85 30.47 10.00
CA ALA A 14 9.15 29.96 9.60
C ALA A 14 10.25 30.88 10.16
N LEU A 15 11.20 30.30 10.90
CA LEU A 15 12.43 30.98 11.30
C LEU A 15 13.60 30.36 10.52
N THR A 16 14.03 31.09 9.49
CA THR A 16 15.24 30.85 8.72
C THR A 16 16.46 31.21 9.57
N ILE A 17 17.31 30.24 9.88
CA ILE A 17 18.65 30.47 10.41
C ILE A 17 19.65 30.13 9.31
N LEU A 18 20.29 31.19 8.79
CA LEU A 18 21.39 31.15 7.83
C LEU A 18 22.69 31.01 8.63
N ILE A 19 23.33 29.85 8.62
CA ILE A 19 24.64 29.64 9.25
C ILE A 19 25.69 29.34 8.17
N LEU A 20 26.79 30.09 8.30
CA LEU A 20 27.93 30.23 7.42
C LEU A 20 28.58 28.91 7.00
N TRP A 21 28.85 28.80 5.70
CA TRP A 21 29.79 27.83 5.13
C TRP A 21 31.22 28.19 5.56
N ALA A 22 31.76 27.46 6.52
CA ALA A 22 33.19 27.30 6.67
C ALA A 22 33.61 26.05 5.88
N CYS A 23 34.18 26.26 4.70
CA CYS A 23 34.97 25.23 4.02
C CYS A 23 36.23 24.99 4.85
N SER A 24 36.35 23.82 5.48
CA SER A 24 37.65 23.25 5.82
C SER A 24 37.56 21.74 5.68
N GLY A 25 38.41 21.21 4.81
CA GLY A 25 38.40 19.82 4.37
C GLY A 25 38.66 18.83 5.50
N GLY A 26 37.93 17.73 5.45
CA GLY A 26 38.22 16.49 6.13
C GLY A 26 37.74 15.34 5.25
N GLY A 27 38.68 14.69 4.56
CA GLY A 27 38.41 13.41 3.92
C GLY A 27 38.10 12.36 4.99
N GLY A 28 37.06 11.57 4.77
CA GLY A 28 36.71 10.38 5.55
C GLY A 28 35.73 9.59 4.71
N GLY A 29 36.09 8.35 4.36
CA GLY A 29 35.43 7.57 3.32
C GLY A 29 33.91 7.58 3.41
N GLY A 30 33.27 7.63 2.23
CA GLY A 30 31.86 7.30 2.06
C GLY A 30 31.63 5.81 2.35
N GLY A 31 31.85 5.42 3.60
CA GLY A 31 31.39 4.17 4.14
C GLY A 31 29.87 4.27 4.16
N ILE A 32 29.24 3.39 3.39
CA ILE A 32 27.81 3.14 3.50
C ILE A 32 27.57 2.79 4.97
N SER A 33 27.09 3.76 5.75
CA SER A 33 26.77 3.53 7.15
C SER A 33 25.47 2.76 7.16
N THR A 34 25.57 1.44 7.06
CA THR A 34 24.41 0.58 7.15
C THR A 34 23.88 0.62 8.57
N ARG A 35 22.56 0.54 8.69
CA ARG A 35 21.91 0.46 9.99
C ARG A 35 20.93 -0.68 10.01
N THR A 36 20.69 -1.16 11.22
CA THR A 36 19.72 -2.22 11.47
C THR A 36 18.33 -1.61 11.58
N LEU A 37 17.41 -2.13 10.78
CA LEU A 37 15.98 -1.90 10.93
C LEU A 37 15.31 -3.22 11.31
N ARG A 38 14.61 -3.22 12.44
CA ARG A 38 13.83 -4.36 12.89
C ARG A 38 12.41 -4.28 12.32
N VAL A 39 11.93 -5.35 11.70
CA VAL A 39 10.55 -5.44 11.18
C VAL A 39 9.81 -6.52 11.93
N VAL A 40 8.77 -6.12 12.66
CA VAL A 40 7.96 -7.02 13.50
C VAL A 40 6.49 -6.66 13.45
N GLY A 41 5.62 -7.61 13.73
CA GLY A 41 4.19 -7.35 13.69
C GLY A 41 3.36 -8.62 13.72
N THR A 42 2.07 -8.44 13.45
CA THR A 42 1.08 -9.51 13.46
C THR A 42 0.38 -9.59 12.10
N PRO A 43 0.20 -10.80 11.52
CA PRO A 43 0.68 -12.10 12.00
C PRO A 43 2.20 -12.26 11.82
N VAL A 44 2.80 -13.16 12.62
CA VAL A 44 4.19 -13.60 12.40
C VAL A 44 4.30 -14.41 11.10
N GLY A 45 5.49 -14.44 10.50
CA GLY A 45 5.74 -15.17 9.25
C GLY A 45 5.35 -14.39 7.99
N ALA A 46 4.93 -13.12 8.11
CA ALA A 46 4.64 -12.28 6.95
C ALA A 46 5.93 -12.00 6.16
N ARG A 47 5.85 -12.06 4.82
CA ARG A 47 6.98 -11.81 3.92
C ARG A 47 7.34 -10.33 3.93
N VAL A 48 8.63 -10.02 3.99
CA VAL A 48 9.16 -8.66 4.07
C VAL A 48 9.93 -8.35 2.79
N PHE A 49 9.58 -7.23 2.17
CA PHE A 49 10.22 -6.70 0.99
C PHE A 49 10.80 -5.32 1.30
N VAL A 50 11.97 -5.04 0.76
CA VAL A 50 12.62 -3.72 0.83
C VAL A 50 12.85 -3.25 -0.59
N ASN A 51 12.26 -2.11 -0.94
CA ASN A 51 12.35 -1.53 -2.28
C ASN A 51 11.99 -2.54 -3.39
N GLY A 52 10.97 -3.38 -3.14
CA GLY A 52 10.50 -4.41 -4.06
C GLY A 52 11.27 -5.73 -4.02
N VAL A 53 12.38 -5.84 -3.28
CA VAL A 53 13.18 -7.07 -3.16
C VAL A 53 12.83 -7.81 -1.87
N GLU A 54 12.47 -9.09 -1.98
CA GLU A 54 12.20 -9.93 -0.80
C GLU A 54 13.46 -10.12 0.05
N ARG A 55 13.32 -9.92 1.36
CA ARG A 55 14.43 -10.02 2.33
C ARG A 55 14.26 -11.17 3.32
N GLY A 56 13.07 -11.76 3.41
CA GLY A 56 12.75 -12.85 4.32
C GLY A 56 11.36 -12.69 4.94
N THR A 57 11.14 -13.24 6.13
CA THR A 57 9.87 -13.19 6.85
C THR A 57 10.03 -12.54 8.22
N ALA A 58 9.03 -11.79 8.66
CA ALA A 58 9.05 -11.14 9.96
C ALA A 58 8.72 -12.12 11.11
N PRO A 59 9.31 -11.99 12.31
CA PRO A 59 10.32 -10.99 12.72
C PRO A 59 11.66 -11.09 11.96
N ILE A 60 12.19 -9.96 11.49
CA ILE A 60 13.50 -9.89 10.83
C ILE A 60 14.26 -8.62 11.20
N ASP A 61 15.59 -8.75 11.34
CA ASP A 61 16.52 -7.63 11.51
C ASP A 61 17.28 -7.39 10.20
N LEU A 62 17.07 -6.23 9.58
CA LEU A 62 17.69 -5.84 8.31
C LEU A 62 18.92 -4.97 8.59
N SER A 63 20.10 -5.58 8.67
CA SER A 63 21.34 -4.93 9.14
C SER A 63 22.18 -4.22 8.06
N ASP A 64 21.83 -4.38 6.80
CA ASP A 64 22.60 -3.95 5.63
C ASP A 64 21.91 -2.81 4.84
N LEU A 65 20.96 -2.11 5.46
CA LEU A 65 20.26 -1.01 4.81
C LEU A 65 21.11 0.26 4.82
N PRO A 66 21.45 0.84 3.65
CA PRO A 66 22.07 2.15 3.58
C PRO A 66 21.25 3.22 4.32
N ALA A 67 21.92 4.27 4.78
CA ALA A 67 21.18 5.43 5.28
C ALA A 67 20.36 6.07 4.15
N GLY A 68 19.09 6.37 4.41
CA GLY A 68 18.18 6.94 3.43
C GLY A 68 16.73 6.48 3.62
N THR A 69 15.86 6.89 2.71
CA THR A 69 14.46 6.44 2.68
C THR A 69 14.36 5.08 1.99
N HIS A 70 13.71 4.14 2.65
CA HIS A 70 13.41 2.81 2.13
C HIS A 70 11.90 2.55 2.18
N HIS A 71 11.40 1.86 1.16
CA HIS A 71 10.03 1.37 1.11
C HIS A 71 10.01 -0.06 1.63
N ILE A 72 9.37 -0.26 2.78
CA ILE A 72 9.18 -1.56 3.40
C ILE A 72 7.76 -2.02 3.11
N ARG A 73 7.61 -3.21 2.53
CA ARG A 73 6.32 -3.85 2.31
C ARG A 73 6.29 -5.16 3.06
N VAL A 74 5.24 -5.37 3.84
CA VAL A 74 5.02 -6.62 4.57
C VAL A 74 3.73 -7.24 4.05
N GLU A 75 3.73 -8.53 3.69
CA GLU A 75 2.54 -9.18 3.12
C GLU A 75 2.31 -10.61 3.60
N ILE A 76 1.03 -11.03 3.53
CA ILE A 76 0.60 -12.41 3.72
C ILE A 76 -0.37 -12.81 2.60
N THR A 77 -0.27 -14.06 2.15
CA THR A 77 -1.24 -14.66 1.23
C THR A 77 -2.30 -15.39 2.04
N LEU A 78 -3.57 -15.08 1.77
CA LEU A 78 -4.72 -15.74 2.37
C LEU A 78 -5.07 -17.03 1.64
N GLU A 79 -5.84 -17.91 2.29
CA GLU A 79 -6.29 -19.18 1.71
C GLU A 79 -7.09 -19.02 0.41
N ASN A 80 -7.78 -17.89 0.24
CA ASN A 80 -8.56 -17.57 -0.96
C ASN A 80 -7.72 -16.95 -2.10
N GLY A 81 -6.39 -16.92 -1.96
CA GLY A 81 -5.47 -16.37 -2.97
C GLY A 81 -5.35 -14.85 -2.98
N GLN A 82 -6.10 -14.13 -2.13
CA GLN A 82 -5.88 -12.69 -1.92
C GLN A 82 -4.58 -12.47 -1.15
N ILE A 83 -3.92 -11.34 -1.42
CA ILE A 83 -2.70 -10.95 -0.70
C ILE A 83 -2.99 -9.65 0.04
N ILE A 84 -2.82 -9.66 1.36
CA ILE A 84 -2.88 -8.45 2.19
C ILE A 84 -1.45 -7.97 2.40
N ALA A 85 -1.22 -6.68 2.21
CA ALA A 85 0.06 -6.06 2.50
C ALA A 85 -0.09 -4.73 3.26
N GLN A 86 0.97 -4.31 3.93
CA GLN A 86 1.11 -2.97 4.48
C GLN A 86 2.46 -2.38 4.09
N GLU A 87 2.44 -1.13 3.63
CA GLU A 87 3.62 -0.41 3.14
C GLU A 87 4.01 0.75 4.06
N PHE A 88 5.32 0.92 4.24
CA PHE A 88 5.93 1.93 5.09
C PHE A 88 7.07 2.62 4.33
N SER A 89 7.15 3.95 4.47
CA SER A 89 8.32 4.72 4.05
C SER A 89 9.15 5.07 5.27
N VAL A 90 10.34 4.49 5.38
CA VAL A 90 11.18 4.53 6.59
C VAL A 90 12.50 5.19 6.27
N VAL A 91 12.92 6.16 7.09
CA VAL A 91 14.26 6.74 7.01
C VAL A 91 15.18 5.95 7.93
N VAL A 92 16.02 5.12 7.33
CA VAL A 92 16.94 4.22 8.04
C VAL A 92 17.98 5.05 8.81
N GLY A 93 18.00 4.86 10.12
CA GLY A 93 18.82 5.62 11.07
C GLY A 93 18.08 6.66 11.91
N SER A 94 16.83 6.97 11.56
CA SER A 94 15.93 7.73 12.44
C SER A 94 14.94 6.81 13.15
N GLN A 95 14.59 5.68 12.53
CA GLN A 95 13.66 4.70 13.08
C GLN A 95 14.35 3.33 13.15
N PRO A 96 14.52 2.73 14.34
CA PRO A 96 15.16 1.43 14.49
C PRO A 96 14.18 0.26 14.27
N GLU A 97 12.87 0.52 14.24
CA GLU A 97 11.85 -0.53 14.17
C GLU A 97 10.62 -0.09 13.36
N VAL A 98 10.10 -1.00 12.55
CA VAL A 98 8.77 -0.94 11.90
C VAL A 98 7.86 -1.94 12.59
N ARG A 99 6.66 -1.47 12.97
CA ARG A 99 5.59 -2.32 13.49
C ARG A 99 4.41 -2.37 12.54
N TYR A 100 4.10 -3.56 12.04
CA TYR A 100 2.92 -3.79 11.20
C TYR A 100 1.82 -4.52 11.96
N ASP A 101 0.59 -4.33 11.50
CA ASP A 101 -0.58 -5.08 11.97
C ASP A 101 -1.55 -5.27 10.81
N LEU A 102 -1.46 -6.44 10.16
CA LEU A 102 -2.31 -6.79 9.02
C LEU A 102 -3.73 -7.20 9.45
N ASN A 103 -4.00 -7.31 10.75
CA ASN A 103 -5.32 -7.66 11.28
C ASN A 103 -6.13 -6.43 11.70
N ARG A 104 -5.47 -5.29 11.94
CA ARG A 104 -6.12 -4.07 12.42
C ARG A 104 -7.14 -3.50 11.45
N TYR A 105 -6.78 -3.45 10.16
CA TYR A 105 -7.62 -2.96 9.08
C TYR A 105 -7.70 -4.01 7.98
N ARG A 106 -8.92 -4.29 7.54
CA ARG A 106 -9.20 -5.23 6.46
C ARG A 106 -9.93 -4.52 5.34
N ILE A 107 -9.38 -4.63 4.14
CA ILE A 107 -10.12 -4.32 2.92
C ILE A 107 -10.91 -5.57 2.55
N GLU A 108 -12.22 -5.41 2.35
CA GLU A 108 -13.11 -6.45 1.86
C GLU A 108 -13.65 -6.06 0.50
N THR A 109 -13.70 -7.00 -0.43
CA THR A 109 -14.24 -6.78 -1.76
C THR A 109 -15.41 -7.70 -2.06
N ASN A 110 -16.34 -7.18 -2.86
CA ASN A 110 -17.37 -7.96 -3.51
C ASN A 110 -17.31 -7.70 -5.03
N PRO A 111 -16.96 -8.71 -5.84
CA PRO A 111 -16.57 -10.07 -5.45
C PRO A 111 -15.15 -10.15 -4.82
N ILE A 112 -14.84 -11.28 -4.16
CA ILE A 112 -13.51 -11.55 -3.55
C ILE A 112 -12.44 -12.00 -4.56
N GLN A 113 -12.88 -12.37 -5.76
CA GLN A 113 -12.08 -12.66 -6.95
C GLN A 113 -12.89 -12.18 -8.15
N VAL A 114 -12.23 -11.67 -9.18
CA VAL A 114 -12.90 -11.12 -10.35
C VAL A 114 -12.75 -12.09 -11.50
N GLU A 115 -13.87 -12.56 -12.04
CA GLU A 115 -13.91 -13.24 -13.32
C GLU A 115 -14.66 -12.35 -14.30
N VAL A 116 -14.08 -12.10 -15.47
CA VAL A 116 -14.67 -11.23 -16.49
C VAL A 116 -14.30 -11.73 -17.88
N TRP A 117 -15.20 -11.59 -18.84
CA TRP A 117 -14.90 -11.91 -20.23
C TRP A 117 -14.15 -10.74 -20.89
N VAL A 118 -13.37 -11.02 -21.94
CA VAL A 118 -12.83 -9.98 -22.81
C VAL A 118 -13.95 -9.03 -23.26
N ASP A 119 -13.64 -7.73 -23.25
CA ASP A 119 -14.54 -6.61 -23.57
C ASP A 119 -15.73 -6.38 -22.64
N LEU A 120 -16.03 -7.30 -21.72
CA LEU A 120 -17.02 -7.09 -20.67
C LEU A 120 -16.39 -6.44 -19.44
N GLN A 121 -17.27 -5.95 -18.57
CA GLN A 121 -16.90 -5.33 -17.30
C GLN A 121 -17.59 -6.01 -16.12
N GLN A 122 -16.88 -6.09 -15.01
CA GLN A 122 -17.38 -6.58 -13.73
C GLN A 122 -17.26 -5.48 -12.67
N GLN A 123 -18.36 -5.19 -11.97
CA GLN A 123 -18.33 -4.25 -10.84
C GLN A 123 -17.63 -4.88 -9.64
N VAL A 124 -16.78 -4.10 -8.99
CA VAL A 124 -16.12 -4.45 -7.73
C VAL A 124 -16.37 -3.34 -6.72
N VAL A 125 -16.88 -3.72 -5.55
CA VAL A 125 -17.08 -2.83 -4.42
C VAL A 125 -16.03 -3.15 -3.36
N ALA A 126 -15.40 -2.13 -2.77
CA ALA A 126 -14.49 -2.28 -1.65
C ALA A 126 -15.00 -1.55 -0.40
N THR A 127 -14.81 -2.18 0.76
CA THR A 127 -15.08 -1.59 2.07
C THR A 127 -13.87 -1.76 2.98
N MET A 128 -13.62 -0.78 3.83
CA MET A 128 -12.61 -0.88 4.87
C MET A 128 -13.31 -1.19 6.19
N ARG A 129 -12.82 -2.20 6.90
CA ARG A 129 -13.30 -2.58 8.23
C ARG A 129 -12.16 -2.68 9.23
N THR A 130 -12.47 -2.43 10.49
CA THR A 130 -11.60 -2.77 11.61
C THR A 130 -11.77 -4.25 12.00
N VAL A 131 -10.89 -4.76 12.86
CA VAL A 131 -10.88 -6.16 13.33
C VAL A 131 -12.21 -6.64 13.95
N ASP A 132 -13.00 -5.73 14.50
CA ASP A 132 -14.32 -5.97 15.09
C ASP A 132 -15.46 -5.94 14.04
N GLY A 133 -15.16 -5.70 12.77
CA GLY A 133 -16.11 -5.64 11.67
C GLY A 133 -16.73 -4.26 11.43
N THR A 134 -16.38 -3.24 12.23
CA THR A 134 -16.89 -1.87 12.06
C THR A 134 -16.40 -1.28 10.75
N ILE A 135 -17.31 -0.72 9.95
CA ILE A 135 -16.95 -0.02 8.71
C ILE A 135 -16.32 1.33 9.06
N VAL A 136 -15.16 1.61 8.48
CA VAL A 136 -14.45 2.88 8.65
C VAL A 136 -14.28 3.58 7.31
N GLU A 137 -14.05 4.89 7.35
CA GLU A 137 -13.69 5.66 6.16
C GLU A 137 -12.47 5.03 5.46
N ALA A 138 -12.36 5.23 4.14
CA ALA A 138 -11.27 4.76 3.30
C ALA A 138 -10.92 5.78 2.21
N ASN A 139 -9.65 5.86 1.82
CA ASN A 139 -9.22 6.60 0.64
C ASN A 139 -8.46 5.66 -0.29
N PHE A 140 -9.21 5.02 -1.19
CA PHE A 140 -8.73 3.93 -2.01
C PHE A 140 -8.12 4.42 -3.32
N ILE A 141 -6.89 3.97 -3.57
CA ILE A 141 -6.28 3.95 -4.89
C ILE A 141 -6.46 2.55 -5.48
N TRP A 142 -6.89 2.49 -6.73
CA TRP A 142 -7.15 1.26 -7.46
C TRP A 142 -6.20 1.16 -8.64
N SER A 143 -5.61 0.00 -8.87
CA SER A 143 -4.75 -0.27 -10.03
C SER A 143 -4.83 -1.73 -10.46
N ILE A 144 -4.50 -2.02 -11.71
CA ILE A 144 -4.31 -3.38 -12.21
C ILE A 144 -2.82 -3.61 -12.41
N GLU A 145 -2.31 -4.74 -11.93
CA GLU A 145 -0.89 -5.10 -12.00
C GLU A 145 -0.40 -5.25 -13.46
N ASN A 146 -1.14 -5.99 -14.27
CA ASN A 146 -0.89 -6.11 -15.71
C ASN A 146 -2.04 -5.51 -16.54
N PRO A 147 -1.89 -4.27 -17.06
CA PRO A 147 -2.93 -3.60 -17.81
C PRO A 147 -3.22 -4.21 -19.20
N ASN A 148 -2.32 -5.08 -19.70
CA ASN A 148 -2.57 -5.81 -20.95
C ASN A 148 -3.61 -6.93 -20.78
N VAL A 149 -3.92 -7.34 -19.54
CA VAL A 149 -4.91 -8.38 -19.24
C VAL A 149 -6.25 -7.76 -18.86
N ALA A 150 -6.26 -6.74 -17.98
CA ALA A 150 -7.47 -6.07 -17.53
C ALA A 150 -7.20 -4.58 -17.26
N THR A 151 -8.25 -3.76 -17.26
CA THR A 151 -8.17 -2.34 -16.83
C THR A 151 -9.18 -2.06 -15.73
N VAL A 152 -8.91 -1.02 -14.93
CA VAL A 152 -9.82 -0.54 -13.88
C VAL A 152 -10.34 0.85 -14.25
N THR A 153 -11.65 1.05 -14.20
CA THR A 153 -12.32 2.30 -14.55
C THR A 153 -13.32 2.73 -13.48
N GLY A 154 -13.76 3.99 -13.54
CA GLY A 154 -14.66 4.61 -12.57
C GLY A 154 -13.97 5.59 -11.62
N ASN A 155 -14.77 6.34 -10.89
CA ASN A 155 -14.35 7.54 -10.16
C ASN A 155 -14.88 7.60 -8.71
N GLU A 156 -15.76 6.69 -8.30
CA GLU A 156 -16.26 6.57 -6.92
C GLU A 156 -15.25 5.89 -5.99
N ASN A 157 -14.89 6.46 -4.83
CA ASN A 157 -13.85 5.88 -3.96
C ASN A 157 -14.00 4.36 -3.68
N ASN A 158 -15.22 3.90 -3.44
CA ASN A 158 -15.51 2.51 -3.02
C ASN A 158 -15.94 1.58 -4.16
N THR A 159 -16.11 2.08 -5.38
CA THR A 159 -16.64 1.31 -6.51
C THR A 159 -15.78 1.50 -7.76
N ARG A 160 -15.41 0.40 -8.39
CA ARG A 160 -14.76 0.39 -9.71
C ARG A 160 -15.35 -0.68 -10.62
N TYR A 161 -15.11 -0.53 -11.92
CA TYR A 161 -15.40 -1.54 -12.92
C TYR A 161 -14.09 -2.10 -13.46
N ILE A 162 -13.99 -3.43 -13.51
CA ILE A 162 -12.84 -4.14 -14.08
C ILE A 162 -13.23 -4.62 -15.47
N ARG A 163 -12.54 -4.14 -16.50
CA ARG A 163 -12.78 -4.52 -17.89
C ARG A 163 -11.73 -5.52 -18.36
N GLY A 164 -12.16 -6.64 -18.95
CA GLY A 164 -11.27 -7.62 -19.57
C GLY A 164 -10.68 -7.09 -20.88
N ILE A 165 -9.36 -7.20 -21.04
CA ILE A 165 -8.63 -6.78 -22.25
C ILE A 165 -8.16 -7.97 -23.07
N ALA A 166 -7.51 -8.94 -22.43
CA ALA A 166 -7.03 -10.15 -23.07
C ALA A 166 -7.10 -11.32 -22.10
N ARG A 167 -7.32 -12.53 -22.61
CA ARG A 167 -7.32 -13.74 -21.78
C ARG A 167 -6.02 -13.86 -20.98
N GLY A 168 -6.17 -14.13 -19.70
CA GLY A 168 -5.05 -14.28 -18.78
C GLY A 168 -5.47 -14.04 -17.34
N SER A 169 -4.47 -13.95 -16.46
CA SER A 169 -4.67 -13.65 -15.04
C SER A 169 -3.81 -12.46 -14.64
N THR A 170 -4.33 -11.65 -13.71
CA THR A 170 -3.68 -10.47 -13.15
C THR A 170 -4.21 -10.24 -11.73
N TYR A 171 -3.75 -9.17 -11.08
CA TYR A 171 -4.29 -8.73 -9.79
C TYR A 171 -4.86 -7.33 -9.90
N LEU A 172 -6.01 -7.14 -9.26
CA LEU A 172 -6.50 -5.84 -8.87
C LEU A 172 -5.87 -5.47 -7.53
N ILE A 173 -5.25 -4.30 -7.45
CA ILE A 173 -4.63 -3.79 -6.23
C ILE A 173 -5.45 -2.61 -5.71
N ILE A 174 -5.92 -2.73 -4.48
CA ILE A 174 -6.67 -1.70 -3.78
C ILE A 174 -5.86 -1.27 -2.57
N THR A 175 -5.46 -0.01 -2.51
CA THR A 175 -4.60 0.53 -1.45
C THR A 175 -5.31 1.67 -0.72
N ASP A 176 -5.40 1.59 0.60
CA ASP A 176 -5.84 2.72 1.42
C ASP A 176 -4.65 3.61 1.78
N THR A 177 -4.67 4.85 1.29
CA THR A 177 -3.56 5.80 1.45
C THR A 177 -3.35 6.31 2.88
N ARG A 178 -4.33 6.15 3.76
CA ARG A 178 -4.23 6.62 5.16
C ARG A 178 -3.49 5.63 6.03
N THR A 179 -3.63 4.34 5.74
CA THR A 179 -3.08 3.23 6.55
C THR A 179 -1.91 2.51 5.88
N GLY A 180 -1.74 2.68 4.57
CA GLY A 180 -0.76 1.94 3.77
C GLY A 180 -1.15 0.48 3.53
N VAL A 181 -2.34 0.06 3.97
CA VAL A 181 -2.85 -1.29 3.75
C VAL A 181 -3.29 -1.43 2.30
N SER A 182 -2.89 -2.54 1.68
CA SER A 182 -3.33 -2.92 0.34
C SER A 182 -3.85 -4.36 0.30
N LEU A 183 -4.78 -4.59 -0.62
CA LEU A 183 -5.33 -5.89 -0.96
C LEU A 183 -5.11 -6.15 -2.44
N ARG A 184 -4.49 -7.29 -2.77
CA ARG A 184 -4.43 -7.83 -4.13
C ARG A 184 -5.53 -8.87 -4.28
N VAL A 185 -6.43 -8.61 -5.22
CA VAL A 185 -7.59 -9.44 -5.56
C VAL A 185 -7.29 -10.16 -6.89
N PRO A 186 -7.39 -11.50 -6.95
CA PRO A 186 -7.21 -12.23 -8.20
C PRO A 186 -8.20 -11.77 -9.27
N VAL A 187 -7.73 -11.59 -10.50
CA VAL A 187 -8.53 -11.28 -11.68
C VAL A 187 -8.22 -12.30 -12.76
N THR A 188 -9.24 -12.98 -13.27
CA THR A 188 -9.15 -13.89 -14.42
C THR A 188 -9.99 -13.34 -15.55
N VAL A 189 -9.37 -13.20 -16.72
CA VAL A 189 -10.03 -12.78 -17.95
C VAL A 189 -10.20 -13.99 -18.87
N LEU A 190 -11.44 -14.27 -19.25
CA LEU A 190 -11.82 -15.39 -20.10
C LEU A 190 -12.07 -14.94 -21.54
N ASP A 191 -11.78 -15.81 -22.52
CA ASP A 191 -12.16 -15.62 -23.93
C ASP A 191 -13.65 -15.89 -24.13
N PHE A 192 -14.29 -15.25 -25.12
CA PHE A 192 -15.72 -15.32 -25.48
C PHE A 192 -16.56 -16.46 -24.85
N PRO A 193 -17.75 -16.18 -24.28
CA PRO A 193 -18.62 -17.22 -23.75
C PRO A 193 -18.93 -18.27 -24.83
N PRO A 194 -19.07 -19.56 -24.47
CA PRO A 194 -19.45 -20.59 -25.43
C PRO A 194 -20.75 -20.17 -26.15
N PRO A 195 -20.84 -20.35 -27.49
CA PRO A 195 -22.04 -19.99 -28.22
C PRO A 195 -23.26 -20.71 -27.62
N PRO A 196 -24.41 -20.04 -27.50
CA PRO A 196 -25.61 -20.69 -26.97
C PRO A 196 -26.06 -21.82 -27.90
N GLY A 197 -25.94 -23.07 -27.43
CA GLY A 197 -26.50 -24.27 -28.06
C GLY A 197 -25.53 -25.04 -28.97
N GLY A 198 -24.90 -26.07 -28.41
CA GLY A 198 -24.34 -27.20 -29.14
C GLY A 198 -25.19 -28.44 -28.91
#